data_AF-A0A6I5ZZ02-F1
#
_entry.id   AF-A0A6I5ZZ02-F1
#
_cell.length_a   1.000
_cell.length_b   1.000
_cell.length_c   1.000
_cell.angle_alpha   90.00
_cell.angle_beta   90.00
_cell.angle_gamma   90.00
#
_symmetry.space_group_name_H-M   'P 1'
#
loop_
_entity.id
_entity.type
_entity.pdbx_description
1 polymer ?
#
loop_
_entity_poly.entity_id
_entity_poly.type
_entity_poly.pdbx_seq_one_letter_code
_entity_poly.pdbx_strand_id
1 'polypeptide(L)'
;MSTHATPDVVVHPDAEVLAAATAARLLTRLVDLQSHRAPLHVVLTGGTVGIATLRAVAASPARHAVDWSQVHLWWGDERFLPDGDPERNETQARDALLDALGDALPARNVHPVPARSAEVPDAAAAARAYRAELAAHAPEGLRAPVPDVLLLGVGPDGHVASLFPGKQTVHEQRDLVVAELDSPKPPPERVSLTFPVIRSAREVWLVAAGAEKAPAVARALGGDDASGTPAAGAVGTERTLWLLDVTAAQDLPSGAEQAAASDNRPGELTAGDGATSLWARVDEYVADVVAEPEAAAGVAAAATEAGLPDIAVAPNQGRLLEILARTVGARRVLELGTLGGYSTWWLAQALPQDGRLVSLELSEAHAAVARASLEGAGVGDRVEVRTGPALDTLDALVHEGTEPFDLVFVDADKQQLAAYVDRALSLSRPGTLIVVDNVVRSGAVVDADHPDERVQGVRAFMTQVARDPRVDATVLQTVGVKGYDGFALLRVR
;
A
#
# COMPACT_ATOMS: atom_id res chain seq x y z
N MET A 1 15.94 14.39 -6.26
CA MET A 1 15.60 13.20 -7.06
C MET A 1 14.32 12.66 -6.45
N SER A 2 13.18 12.82 -7.12
CA SER A 2 11.89 12.37 -6.60
C SER A 2 11.89 10.85 -6.52
N THR A 3 11.74 10.32 -5.30
CA THR A 3 11.53 8.90 -5.02
C THR A 3 10.10 8.55 -5.45
N HIS A 4 9.92 8.17 -6.71
CA HIS A 4 8.67 7.55 -7.15
C HIS A 4 8.54 6.17 -6.50
N ALA A 5 7.32 5.80 -6.10
CA ALA A 5 7.07 4.47 -5.55
C ALA A 5 7.48 3.37 -6.53
N THR A 6 8.07 2.31 -6.00
CA THR A 6 8.43 1.13 -6.80
C THR A 6 7.18 0.64 -7.53
N PRO A 7 7.20 0.53 -8.87
CA PRO A 7 6.04 0.08 -9.63
C PRO A 7 5.69 -1.36 -9.30
N ASP A 8 4.39 -1.65 -9.16
CA ASP A 8 3.89 -3.02 -9.04
C ASP A 8 3.98 -3.72 -10.40
N VAL A 9 4.45 -4.96 -10.43
CA VAL A 9 4.53 -5.75 -11.66
C VAL A 9 3.74 -7.04 -11.46
N VAL A 10 2.75 -7.27 -12.32
CA VAL A 10 1.95 -8.49 -12.36
C VAL A 10 2.08 -9.11 -13.74
N VAL A 11 2.51 -10.37 -13.76
CA VAL A 11 2.75 -11.13 -14.99
C VAL A 11 1.68 -12.19 -15.16
N HIS A 12 1.05 -12.20 -16.34
CA HIS A 12 0.03 -13.17 -16.74
C HIS A 12 0.58 -14.11 -17.83
N PRO A 13 0.02 -15.32 -17.98
CA PRO A 13 0.54 -16.31 -18.93
C PRO A 13 0.60 -15.81 -20.38
N ASP A 14 -0.42 -15.08 -20.83
CA ASP A 14 -0.57 -14.61 -22.21
C ASP A 14 -1.44 -13.35 -22.29
N ALA A 15 -1.55 -12.79 -23.50
CA ALA A 15 -2.31 -11.59 -23.79
C ALA A 15 -3.82 -11.70 -23.50
N GLU A 16 -4.41 -12.90 -23.63
CA GLU A 16 -5.85 -13.13 -23.39
C GLU A 16 -6.15 -13.12 -21.90
N VAL A 17 -5.37 -13.87 -21.12
CA VAL A 17 -5.47 -13.87 -19.65
C VAL A 17 -5.15 -12.48 -19.09
N LEU A 18 -4.15 -11.80 -19.64
CA LEU A 18 -3.82 -10.42 -19.27
C LEU A 18 -5.02 -9.48 -19.47
N ALA A 19 -5.67 -9.53 -20.62
CA ALA A 19 -6.83 -8.68 -20.91
C ALA A 19 -8.01 -8.99 -19.96
N ALA A 20 -8.29 -10.27 -19.72
CA ALA A 20 -9.36 -10.70 -18.81
C ALA A 20 -9.08 -10.29 -17.35
N ALA A 21 -7.85 -10.47 -16.88
CA ALA A 21 -7.45 -10.06 -15.53
C ALA A 21 -7.46 -8.55 -15.36
N THR A 22 -7.00 -7.79 -16.38
CA THR A 22 -7.07 -6.32 -16.39
C THR A 22 -8.52 -5.85 -16.31
N ALA A 23 -9.44 -6.48 -17.05
CA ALA A 23 -10.86 -6.15 -17.04
C ALA A 23 -11.51 -6.41 -15.68
N ALA A 24 -11.24 -7.58 -15.08
CA ALA A 24 -11.73 -7.92 -13.75
C ALA A 24 -11.21 -6.92 -12.70
N ARG A 25 -9.91 -6.59 -12.77
CA ARG A 25 -9.29 -5.60 -11.88
C ARG A 25 -9.91 -4.22 -12.03
N LEU A 26 -10.15 -3.78 -13.26
CA LEU A 26 -10.81 -2.49 -13.54
C LEU A 26 -12.21 -2.46 -12.94
N LEU A 27 -13.02 -3.47 -13.20
CA LEU A 27 -14.40 -3.55 -12.69
C LEU A 27 -14.45 -3.51 -11.16
N THR A 28 -13.67 -4.37 -10.49
CA THR A 28 -13.58 -4.38 -9.02
C THR A 28 -13.11 -3.03 -8.50
N ARG A 29 -12.08 -2.45 -9.13
CA ARG A 29 -11.54 -1.16 -8.69
C ARG A 29 -12.56 -0.04 -8.81
N LEU A 30 -13.34 0.01 -9.88
CA LEU A 30 -14.39 1.00 -10.05
C LEU A 30 -15.48 0.85 -8.98
N VAL A 31 -15.92 -0.39 -8.68
CA VAL A 31 -16.89 -0.65 -7.60
C VAL A 31 -16.36 -0.17 -6.24
N ASP A 32 -15.12 -0.48 -5.91
CA ASP A 32 -14.50 -0.07 -4.63
C ASP A 32 -14.39 1.46 -4.53
N LEU A 33 -13.99 2.12 -5.61
CA LEU A 33 -13.89 3.58 -5.66
C LEU A 33 -15.25 4.27 -5.55
N GLN A 34 -16.29 3.74 -6.20
CA GLN A 34 -17.65 4.26 -6.13
C GLN A 34 -18.27 4.23 -4.74
N SER A 35 -17.71 3.42 -3.83
CA SER A 35 -18.14 3.39 -2.42
C SER A 35 -17.84 4.68 -1.66
N HIS A 36 -16.93 5.53 -2.17
CA HIS A 36 -16.49 6.74 -1.46
C HIS A 36 -16.13 7.93 -2.37
N ARG A 37 -16.22 7.79 -3.70
CA ARG A 37 -15.94 8.85 -4.67
C ARG A 37 -16.94 8.82 -5.82
N ALA A 38 -17.39 9.98 -6.23
CA ALA A 38 -18.15 10.21 -7.45
C ALA A 38 -18.00 11.69 -7.89
N PRO A 39 -17.92 11.99 -9.19
CA PRO A 39 -17.75 11.04 -10.29
C PRO A 39 -16.35 10.39 -10.31
N LEU A 40 -16.21 9.27 -11.01
CA LEU A 40 -14.92 8.65 -11.31
C LEU A 40 -14.46 9.01 -12.73
N HIS A 41 -13.16 9.21 -12.91
CA HIS A 41 -12.57 9.51 -14.21
C HIS A 41 -11.65 8.36 -14.66
N VAL A 42 -11.98 7.74 -15.79
CA VAL A 42 -11.21 6.63 -16.37
C VAL A 42 -10.68 7.05 -17.74
N VAL A 43 -9.38 6.92 -17.93
CA VAL A 43 -8.73 7.16 -19.23
C VAL A 43 -8.44 5.82 -19.89
N LEU A 44 -8.99 5.65 -21.08
CA LEU A 44 -8.86 4.49 -21.94
C LEU A 44 -7.64 4.62 -22.86
N THR A 45 -7.18 3.48 -23.35
CA THR A 45 -6.12 3.36 -24.36
C THR A 45 -6.62 2.51 -25.52
N GLY A 46 -6.12 2.79 -26.71
CA GLY A 46 -6.23 1.89 -27.84
C GLY A 46 -5.23 0.72 -27.77
N GLY A 47 -5.01 0.10 -28.92
CA GLY A 47 -4.09 -1.02 -29.08
C GLY A 47 -4.72 -2.37 -28.75
N THR A 48 -4.09 -3.46 -29.24
CA THR A 48 -4.69 -4.80 -29.25
C THR A 48 -5.15 -5.27 -27.87
N VAL A 49 -4.29 -5.15 -26.85
CA VAL A 49 -4.62 -5.60 -25.49
C VAL A 49 -5.57 -4.60 -24.80
N GLY A 50 -5.40 -3.29 -25.01
CA GLY A 50 -6.31 -2.28 -24.45
C GLY A 50 -7.76 -2.50 -24.88
N ILE A 51 -7.99 -2.73 -26.18
CA ILE A 51 -9.33 -3.05 -26.69
C ILE A 51 -9.79 -4.45 -26.26
N ALA A 52 -8.90 -5.44 -26.16
CA ALA A 52 -9.25 -6.76 -25.62
C ALA A 52 -9.74 -6.67 -24.16
N THR A 53 -9.12 -5.82 -23.34
CA THR A 53 -9.59 -5.52 -21.97
C THR A 53 -11.01 -4.97 -22.00
N LEU A 54 -11.33 -4.03 -22.89
CA LEU A 54 -12.70 -3.49 -23.01
C LEU A 54 -13.72 -4.57 -23.41
N ARG A 55 -13.38 -5.47 -24.33
CA ARG A 55 -14.25 -6.61 -24.67
C ARG A 55 -14.46 -7.55 -23.47
N ALA A 56 -13.41 -7.79 -22.69
CA ALA A 56 -13.51 -8.60 -21.48
C ALA A 56 -14.36 -7.92 -20.39
N VAL A 57 -14.32 -6.59 -20.28
CA VAL A 57 -15.25 -5.82 -19.43
C VAL A 57 -16.69 -6.03 -19.90
N ALA A 58 -16.95 -5.90 -21.21
CA ALA A 58 -18.29 -6.09 -21.79
C ALA A 58 -18.83 -7.51 -21.58
N ALA A 59 -17.97 -8.52 -21.63
CA ALA A 59 -18.34 -9.91 -21.40
C ALA A 59 -18.58 -10.23 -19.91
N SER A 60 -17.95 -9.52 -18.99
CA SER A 60 -18.00 -9.80 -17.56
C SER A 60 -19.37 -9.47 -16.95
N PRO A 61 -19.98 -10.37 -16.15
CA PRO A 61 -21.22 -10.05 -15.43
C PRO A 61 -21.01 -8.98 -14.35
N ALA A 62 -19.79 -8.82 -13.84
CA ALA A 62 -19.46 -7.79 -12.86
C ALA A 62 -19.59 -6.37 -13.42
N ARG A 63 -19.71 -6.18 -14.75
CA ARG A 63 -19.99 -4.87 -15.35
C ARG A 63 -21.28 -4.24 -14.84
N HIS A 64 -22.24 -5.04 -14.41
CA HIS A 64 -23.51 -4.56 -13.87
C HIS A 64 -23.40 -4.05 -12.42
N ALA A 65 -22.29 -4.32 -11.74
CA ALA A 65 -22.04 -3.80 -10.39
C ALA A 65 -21.48 -2.36 -10.41
N VAL A 66 -20.92 -1.92 -11.53
CA VAL A 66 -20.43 -0.54 -11.70
C VAL A 66 -21.60 0.37 -12.04
N ASP A 67 -21.75 1.47 -11.30
CA ASP A 67 -22.68 2.54 -11.65
C ASP A 67 -22.06 3.43 -12.75
N TRP A 68 -22.23 3.03 -14.00
CA TRP A 68 -21.68 3.74 -15.16
C TRP A 68 -22.22 5.17 -15.32
N SER A 69 -23.30 5.54 -14.62
CA SER A 69 -23.82 6.92 -14.62
C SER A 69 -22.88 7.91 -13.92
N GLN A 70 -21.96 7.41 -13.10
CA GLN A 70 -20.94 8.17 -12.38
C GLN A 70 -19.53 8.00 -12.95
N VAL A 71 -19.36 7.28 -14.05
CA VAL A 71 -18.05 7.05 -14.68
C VAL A 71 -17.92 7.95 -15.91
N HIS A 72 -16.87 8.78 -15.93
CA HIS A 72 -16.46 9.58 -17.08
C HIS A 72 -15.31 8.90 -17.82
N LEU A 73 -15.48 8.67 -19.12
CA LEU A 73 -14.50 8.02 -19.99
C LEU A 73 -13.77 9.03 -20.86
N TRP A 74 -12.44 8.92 -20.86
CA TRP A 74 -11.50 9.76 -21.59
C TRP A 74 -10.56 8.87 -22.41
N TRP A 75 -9.76 9.47 -23.30
CA TRP A 75 -8.72 8.77 -24.06
C TRP A 75 -7.34 9.36 -23.80
N GLY A 76 -6.35 8.47 -23.62
CA GLY A 76 -4.95 8.83 -23.43
C GLY A 76 -4.32 9.41 -24.70
N ASP A 77 -4.68 8.85 -25.84
CA ASP A 77 -4.37 9.38 -27.16
C ASP A 77 -5.46 9.01 -28.18
N GLU A 78 -5.38 9.62 -29.35
CA GLU A 78 -6.23 9.29 -30.49
C GLU A 78 -5.52 9.51 -31.82
N ARG A 79 -5.86 8.69 -32.80
CA ARG A 79 -5.46 8.83 -34.20
C ARG A 79 -6.34 9.90 -34.81
N PHE A 80 -5.75 10.96 -35.34
CA PHE A 80 -6.51 12.08 -35.87
C PHE A 80 -7.07 11.76 -37.27
N LEU A 81 -8.18 11.03 -37.26
CA LEU A 81 -8.86 10.49 -38.43
C LEU A 81 -10.34 10.92 -38.44
N PRO A 82 -11.07 10.73 -39.56
CA PRO A 82 -12.51 10.99 -39.63
C PRO A 82 -13.30 10.19 -38.59
N ASP A 83 -14.48 10.67 -38.25
CA ASP A 83 -15.38 9.98 -37.34
C ASP A 83 -15.79 8.60 -37.89
N GLY A 84 -15.87 7.59 -37.01
CA GLY A 84 -16.13 6.19 -37.37
C GLY A 84 -15.00 5.46 -38.11
N ASP A 85 -13.82 6.06 -38.28
CA ASP A 85 -12.68 5.37 -38.89
C ASP A 85 -12.22 4.19 -38.00
N PRO A 86 -12.02 2.98 -38.56
CA PRO A 86 -11.69 1.79 -37.77
C PRO A 86 -10.33 1.87 -37.04
N GLU A 87 -9.43 2.77 -37.44
CA GLU A 87 -8.16 2.98 -36.75
C GLU A 87 -8.27 3.92 -35.53
N ARG A 88 -9.42 4.57 -35.31
CA ARG A 88 -9.65 5.38 -34.11
C ARG A 88 -9.84 4.50 -32.87
N ASN A 89 -9.20 4.93 -31.79
CA ASN A 89 -9.33 4.32 -30.48
C ASN A 89 -10.77 4.44 -29.95
N GLU A 90 -11.45 5.56 -30.21
CA GLU A 90 -12.85 5.77 -29.85
C GLU A 90 -13.77 4.76 -30.54
N THR A 91 -13.62 4.59 -31.85
CA THR A 91 -14.45 3.67 -32.64
C THR A 91 -14.27 2.23 -32.18
N GLN A 92 -13.02 1.82 -31.93
CA GLN A 92 -12.73 0.50 -31.38
C GLN A 92 -13.28 0.30 -29.96
N ALA A 93 -13.23 1.33 -29.10
CA ALA A 93 -13.77 1.27 -27.75
C ALA A 93 -15.30 1.19 -27.75
N ARG A 94 -15.95 1.87 -28.71
CA ARG A 94 -17.39 1.84 -28.90
C ARG A 94 -17.89 0.44 -29.22
N ASP A 95 -17.30 -0.17 -30.24
CA ASP A 95 -17.58 -1.55 -30.64
C ASP A 95 -17.27 -2.56 -29.51
N ALA A 96 -16.21 -2.34 -28.74
CA ALA A 96 -15.74 -3.28 -27.73
C ALA A 96 -16.52 -3.21 -26.41
N LEU A 97 -17.05 -2.04 -26.01
CA LEU A 97 -17.66 -1.85 -24.70
C LEU A 97 -18.82 -0.85 -24.68
N LEU A 98 -18.62 0.38 -25.18
CA LEU A 98 -19.57 1.46 -24.87
C LEU A 98 -20.97 1.16 -25.40
N ASP A 99 -21.10 0.58 -26.58
CA ASP A 99 -22.41 0.21 -27.14
C ASP A 99 -23.09 -0.90 -26.34
N ALA A 100 -22.32 -1.80 -25.72
CA ALA A 100 -22.84 -2.84 -24.84
C ALA A 100 -23.29 -2.30 -23.47
N LEU A 101 -22.79 -1.14 -23.05
CA LEU A 101 -23.26 -0.44 -21.85
C LEU A 101 -24.58 0.29 -22.08
N GLY A 102 -24.83 0.75 -23.32
CA GLY A 102 -26.08 1.41 -23.70
C GLY A 102 -26.44 2.56 -22.75
N ASP A 103 -27.70 2.59 -22.31
CA ASP A 103 -28.22 3.64 -21.42
C ASP A 103 -27.56 3.69 -20.03
N ALA A 104 -26.83 2.65 -19.61
CA ALA A 104 -26.11 2.66 -18.35
C ALA A 104 -24.97 3.70 -18.36
N LEU A 105 -24.38 3.98 -19.52
CA LEU A 105 -23.33 4.98 -19.71
C LEU A 105 -23.91 6.23 -20.41
N PRO A 106 -24.15 7.33 -19.68
CA PRO A 106 -24.68 8.55 -20.28
C PRO A 106 -23.70 9.12 -21.31
N ALA A 107 -24.21 9.53 -22.48
CA ALA A 107 -23.37 10.12 -23.55
C ALA A 107 -22.55 11.34 -23.08
N ARG A 108 -23.07 12.12 -22.13
CA ARG A 108 -22.37 13.28 -21.53
C ARG A 108 -21.12 12.90 -20.71
N ASN A 109 -20.97 11.62 -20.34
CA ASN A 109 -19.82 11.11 -19.61
C ASN A 109 -18.76 10.50 -20.55
N VAL A 110 -18.95 10.57 -21.87
CA VAL A 110 -18.01 10.06 -22.85
C VAL A 110 -17.34 11.24 -23.53
N HIS A 111 -16.03 11.41 -23.30
CA HIS A 111 -15.25 12.55 -23.74
C HIS A 111 -14.22 12.13 -24.79
N PRO A 112 -14.64 11.89 -26.04
CA PRO A 112 -13.71 11.48 -27.09
C PRO A 112 -12.80 12.63 -27.51
N VAL A 113 -11.58 12.32 -27.93
CA VAL A 113 -10.77 13.28 -28.68
C VAL A 113 -11.50 13.60 -29.99
N PRO A 114 -11.65 14.89 -30.36
CA PRO A 114 -12.35 15.27 -31.59
C PRO A 114 -11.76 14.63 -32.84
N ALA A 115 -12.64 14.04 -33.66
CA ALA A 115 -12.31 13.51 -34.97
C ALA A 115 -12.03 14.64 -35.98
N ARG A 116 -11.40 14.28 -37.11
CA ARG A 116 -11.20 15.20 -38.23
C ARG A 116 -12.55 15.59 -38.83
N SER A 117 -12.81 16.89 -38.91
CA SER A 117 -14.00 17.47 -39.54
C SER A 117 -13.67 18.83 -40.17
N ALA A 118 -14.69 19.52 -40.72
CA ALA A 118 -14.49 20.89 -41.20
C ALA A 118 -14.19 21.87 -40.05
N GLU A 119 -14.76 21.63 -38.88
CA GLU A 119 -14.60 22.44 -37.66
C GLU A 119 -13.30 22.11 -36.91
N VAL A 120 -12.82 20.88 -37.04
CA VAL A 120 -11.56 20.40 -36.48
C VAL A 120 -10.68 19.90 -37.63
N PRO A 121 -9.99 20.81 -38.36
CA PRO A 121 -9.29 20.47 -39.59
C PRO A 121 -7.92 19.81 -39.37
N ASP A 122 -7.31 20.01 -38.20
CA ASP A 122 -5.97 19.53 -37.87
C ASP A 122 -5.87 19.02 -36.42
N ALA A 123 -4.84 18.21 -36.15
CA ALA A 123 -4.61 17.64 -34.83
C ALA A 123 -4.37 18.72 -33.74
N ALA A 124 -3.86 19.89 -34.11
CA ALA A 124 -3.66 20.99 -33.16
C ALA A 124 -5.00 21.61 -32.71
N ALA A 125 -5.98 21.72 -33.62
CA ALA A 125 -7.35 22.11 -33.31
C ALA A 125 -8.02 21.08 -32.41
N ALA A 126 -7.84 19.79 -32.72
CA ALA A 126 -8.35 18.72 -31.87
C ALA A 126 -7.74 18.76 -30.46
N ALA A 127 -6.42 18.96 -30.34
CA ALA A 127 -5.73 19.09 -29.06
C ALA A 127 -6.24 20.30 -28.24
N ARG A 128 -6.50 21.44 -28.88
CA ARG A 128 -7.10 22.62 -28.21
C ARG A 128 -8.51 22.35 -27.72
N ALA A 129 -9.34 21.72 -28.53
CA ALA A 129 -10.71 21.38 -28.18
C ALA A 129 -10.76 20.35 -27.04
N TYR A 130 -9.93 19.30 -27.10
CA TYR A 130 -9.86 18.29 -26.04
C TYR A 130 -9.32 18.85 -24.72
N ARG A 131 -8.38 19.80 -24.79
CA ARG A 131 -7.92 20.55 -23.60
C ARG A 131 -9.03 21.39 -22.98
N ALA A 132 -9.88 22.02 -23.80
CA ALA A 132 -11.02 22.78 -23.30
C ALA A 132 -12.06 21.86 -22.65
N GLU A 133 -12.28 20.66 -23.19
CA GLU A 133 -13.15 19.64 -22.62
C GLU A 133 -12.66 19.16 -21.24
N LEU A 134 -11.36 18.89 -21.10
CA LEU A 134 -10.73 18.58 -19.81
C LEU A 134 -10.92 19.72 -18.81
N ALA A 135 -10.72 20.98 -19.24
CA ALA A 135 -10.89 22.14 -18.37
C ALA A 135 -12.35 22.34 -17.91
N ALA A 136 -13.32 22.02 -18.77
CA ALA A 136 -14.74 22.09 -18.43
C ALA A 136 -15.17 21.09 -17.34
N HIS A 137 -14.39 20.01 -17.16
CA HIS A 137 -14.62 18.97 -16.15
C HIS A 137 -13.59 18.99 -15.02
N ALA A 138 -12.79 20.06 -14.93
CA ALA A 138 -11.78 20.20 -13.88
C ALA A 138 -12.44 20.57 -12.54
N PRO A 139 -12.05 19.92 -11.43
CA PRO A 139 -12.39 20.41 -10.09
C PRO A 139 -11.85 21.82 -9.84
N GLU A 140 -12.44 22.52 -8.88
CA GLU A 140 -11.98 23.86 -8.50
C GLU A 140 -10.48 23.86 -8.16
N GLY A 141 -9.75 24.80 -8.77
CA GLY A 141 -8.30 24.92 -8.59
C GLY A 141 -7.43 24.01 -9.46
N LEU A 142 -8.03 23.10 -10.25
CA LEU A 142 -7.31 22.23 -11.19
C LEU A 142 -7.55 22.63 -12.65
N ARG A 143 -6.69 22.13 -13.55
CA ARG A 143 -6.75 22.40 -14.99
C ARG A 143 -7.39 21.25 -15.79
N ALA A 144 -7.58 20.10 -15.17
CA ALA A 144 -8.20 18.90 -15.72
C ALA A 144 -8.80 18.07 -14.57
N PRO A 145 -9.74 17.15 -14.86
CA PRO A 145 -10.09 16.10 -13.91
C PRO A 145 -8.86 15.25 -13.56
N VAL A 146 -8.86 14.71 -12.34
CA VAL A 146 -7.85 13.76 -11.88
C VAL A 146 -8.31 12.35 -12.25
N PRO A 147 -7.64 11.64 -13.17
CA PRO A 147 -8.02 10.27 -13.48
C PRO A 147 -7.86 9.37 -12.26
N ASP A 148 -8.89 8.59 -11.94
CA ASP A 148 -8.80 7.55 -10.92
C ASP A 148 -8.00 6.35 -11.45
N VAL A 149 -8.28 5.94 -12.69
CA VAL A 149 -7.52 4.91 -13.41
C VAL A 149 -7.21 5.39 -14.82
N LEU A 150 -5.93 5.37 -15.18
CA LEU A 150 -5.44 5.71 -16.51
C LEU A 150 -4.72 4.49 -17.11
N LEU A 151 -5.34 3.91 -18.14
CA LEU A 151 -4.79 2.78 -18.88
C LEU A 151 -3.86 3.28 -20.00
N LEU A 152 -2.70 2.66 -20.15
CA LEU A 152 -1.77 2.91 -21.26
C LEU A 152 -1.29 1.60 -21.87
N GLY A 153 -1.29 1.51 -23.20
CA GLY A 153 -0.49 0.53 -23.91
C GLY A 153 0.99 0.94 -23.96
N VAL A 154 1.88 -0.03 -24.08
CA VAL A 154 3.34 0.21 -24.25
C VAL A 154 3.79 -0.15 -25.67
N GLY A 155 4.52 0.76 -26.30
CA GLY A 155 5.20 0.52 -27.57
C GLY A 155 6.47 -0.34 -27.44
N PRO A 156 6.91 -1.03 -28.51
CA PRO A 156 8.20 -1.73 -28.53
C PRO A 156 9.41 -0.78 -28.39
N ASP A 157 9.20 0.49 -28.74
CA ASP A 157 10.10 1.63 -28.56
C ASP A 157 9.93 2.31 -27.19
N GLY A 158 8.98 1.87 -26.36
CA GLY A 158 8.72 2.43 -25.03
C GLY A 158 7.79 3.64 -25.01
N HIS A 159 7.21 4.03 -26.15
CA HIS A 159 6.19 5.08 -26.16
C HIS A 159 4.94 4.66 -25.36
N VAL A 160 4.26 5.65 -24.80
CA VAL A 160 2.92 5.55 -24.23
C VAL A 160 2.05 6.65 -24.80
N ALA A 161 0.73 6.44 -24.87
CA ALA A 161 -0.17 7.35 -25.57
C ALA A 161 0.41 7.63 -26.98
N SER A 162 0.58 8.90 -27.37
CA SER A 162 1.40 9.27 -28.54
C SER A 162 2.64 10.09 -28.17
N LEU A 163 3.27 9.77 -27.04
CA LEU A 163 4.53 10.36 -26.59
C LEU A 163 5.69 9.42 -26.96
N PHE A 164 6.40 9.73 -28.03
CA PHE A 164 7.46 8.88 -28.59
C PHE A 164 8.87 9.31 -28.17
N PRO A 165 9.82 8.37 -28.02
CA PRO A 165 11.23 8.71 -27.84
C PRO A 165 11.73 9.62 -28.96
N GLY A 166 12.50 10.65 -28.61
CA GLY A 166 13.10 11.59 -29.57
C GLY A 166 12.14 12.61 -30.21
N LYS A 167 10.84 12.60 -29.85
CA LYS A 167 9.89 13.64 -30.26
C LYS A 167 9.81 14.75 -29.21
N GLN A 168 9.57 15.99 -29.65
CA GLN A 168 9.47 17.13 -28.72
C GLN A 168 8.28 17.01 -27.75
N THR A 169 7.22 16.32 -28.18
CA THR A 169 5.98 16.09 -27.43
C THR A 169 6.22 15.38 -26.08
N VAL A 170 7.23 14.50 -25.98
CA VAL A 170 7.58 13.80 -24.73
C VAL A 170 8.10 14.74 -23.63
N HIS A 171 8.65 15.89 -24.02
CA HIS A 171 9.23 16.86 -23.11
C HIS A 171 8.23 17.92 -22.64
N GLU A 172 6.97 17.87 -23.09
CA GLU A 172 5.94 18.84 -22.68
C GLU A 172 5.62 18.70 -21.18
N GLN A 173 5.83 19.79 -20.43
CA GLN A 173 5.66 19.85 -18.97
C GLN A 173 4.51 20.76 -18.52
N ARG A 174 3.89 21.52 -19.42
CA ARG A 174 2.90 22.56 -19.10
C ARG A 174 1.56 22.34 -19.77
N ASP A 175 1.57 22.01 -21.04
CA ASP A 175 0.34 21.73 -21.77
C ASP A 175 -0.18 20.34 -21.40
N LEU A 176 -1.50 20.20 -21.35
CA LEU A 176 -2.19 18.97 -20.94
C LEU A 176 -2.40 17.99 -22.11
N VAL A 177 -2.47 18.55 -23.32
CA VAL A 177 -2.77 17.83 -24.56
C VAL A 177 -1.90 18.41 -25.67
N VAL A 178 -1.26 17.55 -26.45
CA VAL A 178 -0.41 17.92 -27.59
C VAL A 178 -0.89 17.26 -28.87
N ALA A 179 -0.54 17.87 -30.01
CA ALA A 179 -0.63 17.26 -31.32
C ALA A 179 0.74 16.69 -31.70
N GLU A 180 0.80 15.39 -31.98
CA GLU A 180 1.95 14.75 -32.60
C GLU A 180 1.68 14.69 -34.11
N LEU A 181 2.52 15.34 -34.91
CA LEU A 181 2.28 15.53 -36.34
C LEU A 181 3.08 14.57 -37.22
N ASP A 182 4.08 13.90 -36.65
CA ASP A 182 5.01 13.04 -37.37
C ASP A 182 5.25 11.75 -36.57
N SER A 183 4.17 11.10 -36.12
CA SER A 183 4.30 9.83 -35.41
C SER A 183 5.09 8.83 -36.25
N PRO A 184 6.08 8.12 -35.67
CA PRO A 184 6.82 7.08 -36.38
C PRO A 184 5.94 5.86 -36.73
N LYS A 185 4.69 5.85 -36.28
CA LYS A 185 3.70 4.80 -36.55
C LYS A 185 2.50 5.39 -37.26
N PRO A 186 2.05 4.80 -38.39
CA PRO A 186 0.85 5.29 -39.07
C PRO A 186 -0.38 5.20 -38.15
N PRO A 187 -1.34 6.13 -38.28
CA PRO A 187 -1.24 7.40 -39.02
C PRO A 187 -0.34 8.41 -38.28
N PRO A 188 0.28 9.36 -39.01
CA PRO A 188 1.28 10.28 -38.47
C PRO A 188 0.70 11.32 -37.51
N GLU A 189 -0.51 11.81 -37.79
CA GLU A 189 -1.19 12.81 -36.97
C GLU A 189 -1.97 12.16 -35.83
N ARG A 190 -1.64 12.57 -34.60
CA ARG A 190 -2.22 12.08 -33.37
C ARG A 190 -2.42 13.20 -32.37
N VAL A 191 -3.32 12.98 -31.42
CA VAL A 191 -3.54 13.85 -30.27
C VAL A 191 -3.27 13.03 -29.03
N SER A 192 -2.52 13.58 -28.07
CA SER A 192 -2.08 12.86 -26.88
C SER A 192 -2.26 13.68 -25.63
N LEU A 193 -2.66 13.04 -24.54
CA LEU A 193 -2.35 13.52 -23.20
C LEU A 193 -0.83 13.56 -23.00
N THR A 194 -0.40 14.51 -22.19
CA THR A 194 1.01 14.70 -21.80
C THR A 194 1.26 14.20 -20.38
N PHE A 195 2.53 14.14 -19.97
CA PHE A 195 2.88 13.73 -18.61
C PHE A 195 2.24 14.56 -17.49
N PRO A 196 1.98 15.88 -17.62
CA PRO A 196 1.17 16.61 -16.65
C PRO A 196 -0.18 15.97 -16.31
N VAL A 197 -0.91 15.41 -17.29
CA VAL A 197 -2.17 14.70 -17.03
C VAL A 197 -1.88 13.27 -16.58
N ILE A 198 -0.98 12.56 -17.28
CA ILE A 198 -0.67 11.15 -16.96
C ILE A 198 -0.20 11.01 -15.51
N ARG A 199 0.70 11.90 -15.06
CA ARG A 199 1.25 11.89 -13.69
C ARG A 199 0.32 12.47 -12.65
N SER A 200 -0.80 13.08 -13.06
CA SER A 200 -1.85 13.49 -12.13
C SER A 200 -2.79 12.33 -11.78
N ALA A 201 -2.83 11.27 -12.60
CA ALA A 201 -3.68 10.12 -12.35
C ALA A 201 -3.32 9.43 -11.05
N ARG A 202 -4.34 9.02 -10.30
CA ARG A 202 -4.15 8.25 -9.06
C ARG A 202 -3.49 6.92 -9.37
N GLU A 203 -4.06 6.19 -10.32
CA GLU A 203 -3.45 4.96 -10.81
C GLU A 203 -3.13 5.04 -12.30
N VAL A 204 -1.89 4.72 -12.64
CA VAL A 204 -1.47 4.51 -14.03
C VAL A 204 -1.21 3.03 -14.23
N TRP A 205 -1.96 2.41 -15.14
CA TRP A 205 -1.83 1.00 -15.47
C TRP A 205 -1.22 0.84 -16.87
N LEU A 206 0.00 0.33 -16.92
CA LEU A 206 0.69 0.01 -18.17
C LEU A 206 0.43 -1.44 -18.54
N VAL A 207 -0.23 -1.63 -19.68
CA VAL A 207 -0.65 -2.95 -20.16
C VAL A 207 0.15 -3.33 -21.40
N ALA A 208 0.94 -4.40 -21.32
CA ALA A 208 1.81 -4.83 -22.42
C ALA A 208 1.84 -6.35 -22.57
N ALA A 209 1.62 -6.82 -23.79
CA ALA A 209 1.79 -8.21 -24.18
C ALA A 209 2.66 -8.29 -25.43
N GLY A 210 3.37 -9.41 -25.57
CA GLY A 210 4.22 -9.70 -26.72
C GLY A 210 5.71 -9.45 -26.47
N ALA A 211 6.53 -10.36 -27.00
CA ALA A 211 7.99 -10.34 -26.90
C ALA A 211 8.62 -9.05 -27.45
N GLU A 212 7.98 -8.39 -28.43
CA GLU A 212 8.47 -7.13 -28.99
C GLU A 212 8.44 -5.97 -27.98
N LYS A 213 7.73 -6.12 -26.85
CA LYS A 213 7.66 -5.12 -25.77
C LYS A 213 8.75 -5.30 -24.73
N ALA A 214 9.31 -6.49 -24.60
CA ALA A 214 10.21 -6.83 -23.50
C ALA A 214 11.40 -5.89 -23.33
N PRO A 215 12.09 -5.45 -24.42
CA PRO A 215 13.20 -4.52 -24.27
C PRO A 215 12.76 -3.16 -23.71
N ALA A 216 11.57 -2.68 -24.08
CA ALA A 216 11.04 -1.42 -23.59
C ALA A 216 10.55 -1.52 -22.14
N VAL A 217 9.89 -2.63 -21.79
CA VAL A 217 9.46 -2.93 -20.42
C VAL A 217 10.68 -2.99 -19.48
N ALA A 218 11.73 -3.73 -19.86
CA ALA A 218 12.95 -3.84 -19.08
C ALA A 218 13.68 -2.50 -18.91
N ARG A 219 13.75 -1.66 -19.95
CA ARG A 219 14.31 -0.30 -19.82
C ARG A 219 13.49 0.56 -18.87
N ALA A 220 12.17 0.55 -19.01
CA ALA A 220 11.30 1.39 -18.19
C ALA A 220 11.38 1.01 -16.70
N LEU A 221 11.28 -0.28 -16.39
CA LEU A 221 11.40 -0.79 -15.02
C LEU A 221 12.83 -0.74 -14.48
N GLY A 222 13.83 -0.70 -15.36
CA GLY A 222 15.25 -0.52 -15.03
C GLY A 222 15.66 0.93 -14.72
N GLY A 223 14.71 1.88 -14.73
CA GLY A 223 14.96 3.28 -14.36
C GLY A 223 15.48 4.18 -15.49
N ASP A 224 15.20 3.83 -16.75
CA ASP A 224 15.48 4.71 -17.88
C ASP A 224 14.67 6.03 -17.80
N ASP A 225 15.14 7.09 -18.46
CA ASP A 225 14.45 8.39 -18.45
C ASP A 225 13.25 8.40 -19.40
N ALA A 226 12.23 9.20 -19.08
CA ALA A 226 11.02 9.35 -19.88
C ALA A 226 11.29 9.85 -21.32
N SER A 227 12.42 10.52 -21.57
CA SER A 227 12.82 10.95 -22.91
C SER A 227 13.28 9.80 -23.79
N GLY A 228 13.94 8.79 -23.21
CA GLY A 228 14.43 7.59 -23.88
C GLY A 228 13.39 6.47 -23.90
N THR A 229 12.68 6.31 -22.79
CA THR A 229 11.61 5.32 -22.61
C THR A 229 10.41 6.00 -21.94
N PRO A 230 9.49 6.62 -22.72
CA PRO A 230 8.32 7.34 -22.19
C PRO A 230 7.48 6.58 -21.17
N ALA A 231 7.38 5.26 -21.29
CA ALA A 231 6.72 4.40 -20.33
C ALA A 231 7.28 4.51 -18.90
N ALA A 232 8.58 4.81 -18.74
CA ALA A 232 9.20 5.08 -17.43
C ALA A 232 8.65 6.36 -16.77
N GLY A 233 8.20 7.31 -17.58
CA GLY A 233 7.62 8.56 -17.11
C GLY A 233 6.14 8.49 -16.74
N ALA A 234 5.46 7.38 -17.05
CA ALA A 234 4.04 7.19 -16.83
C ALA A 234 3.77 6.64 -15.43
N VAL A 235 3.89 7.51 -14.43
CA VAL A 235 3.78 7.17 -13.02
C VAL A 235 2.50 7.77 -12.42
N GLY A 236 1.72 6.97 -11.69
CA GLY A 236 0.55 7.46 -10.95
C GLY A 236 0.92 8.04 -9.59
N THR A 237 0.03 8.86 -9.00
CA THR A 237 0.25 9.49 -7.69
C THR A 237 0.01 8.53 -6.52
N GLU A 238 -0.83 7.53 -6.71
CA GLU A 238 -1.13 6.48 -5.72
C GLU A 238 -0.54 5.13 -6.12
N ARG A 239 -0.60 4.79 -7.43
CA ARG A 239 -0.13 3.51 -7.93
C ARG A 239 0.38 3.59 -9.36
N THR A 240 1.48 2.90 -9.64
CA THR A 240 1.91 2.57 -11.00
C THR A 240 1.94 1.06 -11.13
N LEU A 241 1.08 0.51 -11.98
CA LEU A 241 0.86 -0.93 -12.11
C LEU A 241 1.21 -1.39 -13.52
N TRP A 242 2.16 -2.30 -13.64
CA TRP A 242 2.53 -2.97 -14.88
C TRP A 242 1.81 -4.32 -14.97
N LEU A 243 0.95 -4.43 -15.96
CA LEU A 243 0.20 -5.65 -16.29
C LEU A 243 0.82 -6.23 -17.56
N LEU A 244 1.59 -7.29 -17.39
CA LEU A 244 2.42 -7.88 -18.44
C LEU A 244 1.95 -9.28 -18.79
N ASP A 245 2.21 -9.73 -20.01
CA ASP A 245 2.29 -11.17 -20.28
C ASP A 245 3.73 -11.69 -20.09
N VAL A 246 3.89 -13.02 -20.00
CA VAL A 246 5.21 -13.66 -19.82
C VAL A 246 6.22 -13.19 -20.87
N THR A 247 5.79 -13.03 -22.12
CA THR A 247 6.69 -12.65 -23.21
C THR A 247 7.13 -11.18 -23.12
N ALA A 248 6.28 -10.28 -22.66
CA ALA A 248 6.62 -8.89 -22.41
C ALA A 248 7.51 -8.71 -21.16
N ALA A 249 7.52 -9.69 -20.25
CA ALA A 249 8.34 -9.69 -19.04
C ALA A 249 9.70 -10.41 -19.20
N GLN A 250 9.97 -11.07 -20.33
CA GLN A 250 11.10 -12.01 -20.48
C GLN A 250 12.49 -11.40 -20.30
N ASP A 251 12.65 -10.08 -20.52
CA ASP A 251 13.93 -9.37 -20.39
C ASP A 251 14.14 -8.79 -18.98
N LEU A 252 13.20 -9.00 -18.06
CA LEU A 252 13.37 -8.62 -16.66
C LEU A 252 14.38 -9.56 -15.98
N PRO A 253 15.29 -9.04 -15.13
CA PRO A 253 16.32 -9.86 -14.50
C PRO A 253 15.71 -11.02 -13.72
N SER A 254 16.26 -12.22 -13.93
CA SER A 254 15.92 -13.45 -13.21
C SER A 254 16.50 -13.45 -11.78
N GLY A 255 16.09 -12.44 -11.01
CA GLY A 255 15.93 -12.47 -9.55
C GLY A 255 14.45 -12.43 -9.14
N ALA A 256 13.55 -12.54 -10.13
CA ALA A 256 12.09 -12.45 -9.98
C ALA A 256 11.38 -13.83 -9.96
N GLU A 257 12.10 -14.93 -9.77
CA GLU A 257 11.51 -16.26 -9.54
C GLU A 257 11.05 -16.49 -8.08
N GLN A 258 11.10 -15.48 -7.22
CA GLN A 258 10.39 -15.46 -5.92
C GLN A 258 9.20 -14.49 -5.87
N ALA A 259 8.81 -13.86 -6.99
CA ALA A 259 7.65 -12.96 -7.03
C ALA A 259 6.45 -13.50 -7.84
N ALA A 260 6.57 -14.69 -8.47
CA ALA A 260 5.54 -15.22 -9.38
C ALA A 260 4.92 -16.58 -8.98
N ALA A 261 5.22 -17.10 -7.76
CA ALA A 261 4.63 -18.36 -7.27
C ALA A 261 3.95 -18.25 -5.89
N SER A 262 3.73 -17.05 -5.37
CA SER A 262 3.01 -16.84 -4.11
C SER A 262 2.02 -15.69 -4.18
N ASP A 263 1.13 -15.68 -5.17
CA ASP A 263 0.00 -14.76 -5.10
C ASP A 263 -1.27 -15.33 -5.74
N ASN A 264 -1.86 -16.26 -4.99
CA ASN A 264 -3.29 -16.53 -5.09
C ASN A 264 -3.84 -16.67 -3.67
N ARG A 265 -3.68 -15.62 -2.87
CA ARG A 265 -4.36 -15.43 -1.58
C ARG A 265 -4.87 -13.99 -1.50
N PRO A 266 -6.05 -13.74 -0.91
CA PRO A 266 -6.62 -12.40 -0.90
C PRO A 266 -5.84 -11.50 0.07
N GLY A 267 -5.29 -10.41 -0.46
CA GLY A 267 -5.05 -9.16 0.28
C GLY A 267 -3.80 -9.10 1.16
N GLU A 268 -2.61 -9.23 0.57
CA GLU A 268 -1.38 -8.76 1.22
C GLU A 268 -1.09 -7.31 0.78
N LEU A 269 -1.27 -6.38 1.71
CA LEU A 269 -0.78 -5.00 1.59
C LEU A 269 0.74 -5.04 1.79
N THR A 270 1.49 -5.17 0.70
CA THR A 270 2.95 -5.00 0.74
C THR A 270 3.29 -3.52 0.84
N ALA A 271 4.05 -3.18 1.88
CA ALA A 271 4.62 -1.85 2.07
C ALA A 271 5.68 -1.60 0.98
N GLY A 272 5.27 -0.97 -0.12
CA GLY A 272 6.15 -0.42 -1.15
C GLY A 272 6.42 1.06 -0.90
N ASP A 273 7.67 1.39 -0.64
CA ASP A 273 8.19 2.76 -0.47
C ASP A 273 7.88 3.65 -1.68
N GLY A 274 7.24 4.80 -1.45
CA GLY A 274 7.32 5.99 -2.33
C GLY A 274 6.11 6.94 -2.34
N ALA A 275 5.06 6.62 -1.58
CA ALA A 275 4.18 7.63 -1.00
C ALA A 275 4.00 7.18 0.45
N THR A 276 4.27 8.04 1.42
CA THR A 276 3.93 7.79 2.83
C THR A 276 2.52 7.19 2.84
N SER A 277 2.41 5.90 3.18
CA SER A 277 1.15 5.14 3.07
C SER A 277 0.02 5.96 3.72
N LEU A 278 -1.24 5.83 3.28
CA LEU A 278 -2.32 6.59 3.93
C LEU A 278 -2.28 6.43 5.45
N TRP A 279 -1.91 5.24 5.94
CA TRP A 279 -1.66 4.96 7.35
C TRP A 279 -0.50 5.79 7.91
N ALA A 280 0.62 5.88 7.21
CA ALA A 280 1.75 6.72 7.60
C ALA A 280 1.44 8.22 7.57
N ARG A 281 0.61 8.70 6.62
CA ARG A 281 0.15 10.11 6.60
C ARG A 281 -0.86 10.40 7.69
N VAL A 282 -1.72 9.43 8.02
CA VAL A 282 -2.63 9.53 9.17
C VAL A 282 -1.81 9.55 10.46
N ASP A 283 -0.83 8.68 10.61
CA ASP A 283 0.08 8.66 11.75
C ASP A 283 0.90 9.95 11.85
N GLU A 284 1.38 10.50 10.73
CA GLU A 284 2.02 11.83 10.69
C GLU A 284 1.04 12.94 11.11
N TYR A 285 -0.21 12.90 10.62
CA TYR A 285 -1.24 13.87 11.01
C TYR A 285 -1.59 13.79 12.51
N VAL A 286 -1.61 12.59 13.10
CA VAL A 286 -1.87 12.41 14.53
C VAL A 286 -0.59 12.42 15.39
N ALA A 287 0.59 12.55 14.80
CA ALA A 287 1.85 12.58 15.53
C ALA A 287 1.88 13.73 16.54
N ASP A 288 1.27 14.87 16.22
CA ASP A 288 1.10 16.00 17.13
C ASP A 288 0.24 15.65 18.37
N VAL A 289 -0.71 14.72 18.23
CA VAL A 289 -1.51 14.22 19.36
C VAL A 289 -0.68 13.30 20.25
N VAL A 290 0.19 12.49 19.64
CA VAL A 290 1.13 11.64 20.37
C VAL A 290 2.17 12.50 21.08
N ALA A 291 2.63 13.58 20.43
CA ALA A 291 3.69 14.50 20.88
C ALA A 291 4.87 13.71 21.49
N GLU A 292 5.57 12.95 20.65
CA GLU A 292 6.67 12.08 21.09
C GLU A 292 7.73 12.89 21.85
N PRO A 293 8.01 12.53 23.12
CA PRO A 293 9.03 13.24 23.90
C PRO A 293 10.45 12.97 23.36
N GLU A 294 11.31 13.98 23.43
CA GLU A 294 12.72 13.88 22.98
C GLU A 294 13.46 12.71 23.65
N ALA A 295 13.15 12.42 24.92
CA ALA A 295 13.72 11.27 25.63
C ALA A 295 13.31 9.92 25.01
N ALA A 296 12.06 9.77 24.53
CA ALA A 296 11.62 8.57 23.83
C ALA A 296 12.35 8.41 22.48
N ALA A 297 12.41 9.50 21.71
CA ALA A 297 13.11 9.55 20.45
C ALA A 297 14.60 9.24 20.61
N GLY A 298 15.23 9.70 21.70
CA GLY A 298 16.61 9.38 22.05
C GLY A 298 16.84 7.90 22.36
N VAL A 299 15.89 7.23 23.04
CA VAL A 299 15.95 5.78 23.27
C VAL A 299 15.85 5.00 21.96
N ALA A 300 14.94 5.40 21.06
CA ALA A 300 14.82 4.80 19.73
C ALA A 300 16.11 4.99 18.90
N ALA A 301 16.65 6.21 18.88
CA ALA A 301 17.87 6.53 18.16
C ALA A 301 19.08 5.71 18.65
N ALA A 302 19.24 5.56 19.97
CA ALA A 302 20.31 4.76 20.54
C ALA A 302 20.21 3.27 20.14
N ALA A 303 19.00 2.72 20.03
CA ALA A 303 18.79 1.36 19.52
C ALA A 303 19.23 1.24 18.05
N THR A 304 18.87 2.21 17.21
CA THR A 304 19.30 2.27 15.81
C THR A 304 20.81 2.42 15.66
N GLU A 305 21.44 3.30 16.44
CA GLU A 305 22.89 3.52 16.44
C GLU A 305 23.67 2.28 16.88
N ALA A 306 23.12 1.50 17.81
CA ALA A 306 23.68 0.21 18.23
C ALA A 306 23.43 -0.94 17.22
N GLY A 307 22.74 -0.66 16.10
CA GLY A 307 22.45 -1.65 15.05
C GLY A 307 21.38 -2.68 15.45
N LEU A 308 20.51 -2.35 16.41
CA LEU A 308 19.40 -3.23 16.78
C LEU A 308 18.32 -3.24 15.67
N PRO A 309 17.57 -4.35 15.52
CA PRO A 309 16.47 -4.42 14.57
C PRO A 309 15.41 -3.32 14.79
N ASP A 310 14.92 -2.69 13.71
CA ASP A 310 13.83 -1.69 13.77
C ASP A 310 12.44 -2.34 13.90
N ILE A 311 12.26 -3.04 15.02
CA ILE A 311 11.03 -3.78 15.35
C ILE A 311 10.32 -3.20 16.59
N ALA A 312 10.75 -2.04 17.07
CA ALA A 312 10.09 -1.35 18.17
C ALA A 312 8.66 -0.91 17.77
N VAL A 313 7.79 -0.83 18.77
CA VAL A 313 6.44 -0.27 18.63
C VAL A 313 6.48 1.16 18.08
N ALA A 314 5.44 1.58 17.37
CA ALA A 314 5.32 2.95 16.89
C ALA A 314 5.03 3.95 18.06
N PRO A 315 5.32 5.25 17.91
CA PRO A 315 5.11 6.23 18.98
C PRO A 315 3.68 6.29 19.53
N ASN A 316 2.68 6.15 18.65
CA ASN A 316 1.27 6.08 19.02
C ASN A 316 0.94 4.85 19.88
N GLN A 317 1.55 3.69 19.59
CA GLN A 317 1.43 2.49 20.40
C GLN A 317 2.15 2.64 21.75
N GLY A 318 3.34 3.24 21.77
CA GLY A 318 4.04 3.58 23.02
C GLY A 318 3.18 4.47 23.93
N ARG A 319 2.58 5.54 23.38
CA ARG A 319 1.66 6.40 24.11
C ARG A 319 0.41 5.66 24.60
N LEU A 320 -0.13 4.74 23.81
CA LEU A 320 -1.25 3.87 24.24
C LEU A 320 -0.85 3.03 25.47
N LEU A 321 0.33 2.39 25.46
CA LEU A 321 0.82 1.60 26.59
C LEU A 321 0.95 2.46 27.86
N GLU A 322 1.48 3.68 27.76
CA GLU A 322 1.53 4.62 28.88
C GLU A 322 0.12 4.94 29.42
N ILE A 323 -0.84 5.26 28.54
CA ILE A 323 -2.21 5.58 28.94
C ILE A 323 -2.88 4.39 29.63
N LEU A 324 -2.70 3.17 29.11
CA LEU A 324 -3.22 1.96 29.72
C LEU A 324 -2.63 1.72 31.11
N ALA A 325 -1.30 1.84 31.25
CA ALA A 325 -0.61 1.72 32.53
C ALA A 325 -1.12 2.75 33.56
N ARG A 326 -1.32 4.01 33.16
CA ARG A 326 -1.92 5.04 34.02
C ARG A 326 -3.38 4.73 34.39
N THR A 327 -4.16 4.22 33.44
CA THR A 327 -5.59 3.91 33.62
C THR A 327 -5.79 2.81 34.66
N VAL A 328 -4.92 1.81 34.69
CA VAL A 328 -4.97 0.74 35.71
C VAL A 328 -4.28 1.14 37.01
N GLY A 329 -3.67 2.33 37.08
CA GLY A 329 -2.90 2.79 38.22
C GLY A 329 -1.66 1.91 38.49
N ALA A 330 -0.98 1.48 37.42
CA ALA A 330 0.14 0.55 37.53
C ALA A 330 1.25 1.09 38.43
N ARG A 331 1.67 0.28 39.39
CA ARG A 331 2.86 0.49 40.23
C ARG A 331 3.94 -0.55 39.91
N ARG A 332 3.53 -1.74 39.47
CA ARG A 332 4.41 -2.84 39.08
C ARG A 332 4.09 -3.27 37.64
N VAL A 333 5.06 -3.16 36.75
CA VAL A 333 4.95 -3.57 35.35
C VAL A 333 5.92 -4.70 35.05
N LEU A 334 5.47 -5.71 34.31
CA LEU A 334 6.31 -6.74 33.72
C LEU A 334 6.30 -6.58 32.21
N GLU A 335 7.46 -6.64 31.56
CA GLU A 335 7.61 -6.59 30.11
C GLU A 335 8.41 -7.82 29.64
N LEU A 336 7.94 -8.47 28.58
CA LEU A 336 8.66 -9.53 27.87
C LEU A 336 9.06 -8.99 26.50
N GLY A 337 10.37 -8.88 26.24
CA GLY A 337 10.92 -8.25 25.06
C GLY A 337 11.32 -6.79 25.34
N THR A 338 12.60 -6.56 25.59
CA THR A 338 13.13 -5.21 25.90
C THR A 338 13.67 -4.52 24.66
N LEU A 339 14.38 -5.26 23.79
CA LEU A 339 15.14 -4.74 22.66
C LEU A 339 16.04 -3.57 23.10
N GLY A 340 15.79 -2.35 22.60
CA GLY A 340 16.52 -1.14 22.95
C GLY A 340 15.87 -0.30 24.04
N GLY A 341 14.75 -0.75 24.62
CA GLY A 341 14.07 -0.10 25.74
C GLY A 341 12.99 0.93 25.37
N TYR A 342 12.56 1.00 24.11
CA TYR A 342 11.62 2.03 23.66
C TYR A 342 10.22 1.91 24.33
N SER A 343 9.59 0.73 24.26
CA SER A 343 8.33 0.45 24.98
C SER A 343 8.52 0.53 26.50
N THR A 344 9.66 0.06 26.99
CA THR A 344 10.04 0.12 28.40
C THR A 344 10.03 1.55 28.94
N TRP A 345 10.54 2.52 28.17
CA TRP A 345 10.52 3.92 28.53
C TRP A 345 9.09 4.44 28.67
N TRP A 346 8.22 4.18 27.69
CA TRP A 346 6.81 4.58 27.72
C TRP A 346 6.06 4.02 28.94
N LEU A 347 6.28 2.74 29.25
CA LEU A 347 5.70 2.09 30.42
C LEU A 347 6.24 2.68 31.74
N ALA A 348 7.54 2.96 31.83
CA ALA A 348 8.16 3.55 33.01
C ALA A 348 7.63 4.96 33.32
N GLN A 349 7.25 5.73 32.31
CA GLN A 349 6.66 7.08 32.49
C GLN A 349 5.31 7.06 33.21
N ALA A 350 4.56 5.97 33.11
CA ALA A 350 3.29 5.81 33.80
C ALA A 350 3.45 5.55 35.31
N LEU A 351 4.62 5.08 35.74
CA LEU A 351 4.85 4.63 37.11
C LEU A 351 5.06 5.81 38.08
N PRO A 352 4.60 5.70 39.33
CA PRO A 352 5.01 6.61 40.39
C PRO A 352 6.52 6.47 40.67
N GLN A 353 7.08 7.41 41.45
CA GLN A 353 8.51 7.40 41.78
C GLN A 353 8.95 6.12 42.52
N ASP A 354 8.05 5.50 43.27
CA ASP A 354 8.27 4.23 43.98
C ASP A 354 7.75 3.00 43.22
N GLY A 355 7.37 3.17 41.95
CA GLY A 355 6.96 2.09 41.06
C GLY A 355 8.16 1.33 40.50
N ARG A 356 7.91 0.12 39.97
CA ARG A 356 8.96 -0.74 39.40
C ARG A 356 8.51 -1.41 38.11
N LEU A 357 9.39 -1.43 37.13
CA LEU A 357 9.25 -2.15 35.87
C LEU A 357 10.33 -3.24 35.82
N VAL A 358 9.93 -4.49 35.60
CA VAL A 358 10.85 -5.59 35.29
C VAL A 358 10.71 -5.93 33.81
N SER A 359 11.77 -5.78 33.02
CA SER A 359 11.79 -6.11 31.60
C SER A 359 12.71 -7.29 31.33
N LEU A 360 12.24 -8.25 30.54
CA LEU A 360 12.95 -9.49 30.24
C LEU A 360 13.54 -9.45 28.84
N GLU A 361 14.86 -9.59 28.74
CA GLU A 361 15.60 -9.53 27.48
C GLU A 361 16.42 -10.80 27.27
N LEU A 362 16.38 -11.39 26.08
CA LEU A 362 17.16 -12.59 25.77
C LEU A 362 18.64 -12.26 25.55
N SER A 363 18.94 -11.15 24.88
CA SER A 363 20.28 -10.78 24.43
C SER A 363 20.95 -9.83 25.39
N GLU A 364 22.10 -10.23 25.97
CA GLU A 364 22.87 -9.34 26.84
C GLU A 364 23.32 -8.05 26.10
N ALA A 365 23.58 -8.15 24.79
CA ALA A 365 23.93 -6.98 23.99
C ALA A 365 22.77 -5.97 23.88
N HIS A 366 21.55 -6.46 23.68
CA HIS A 366 20.35 -5.61 23.63
C HIS A 366 20.07 -5.03 25.03
N ALA A 367 20.17 -5.85 26.07
CA ALA A 367 19.99 -5.44 27.46
C ALA A 367 20.97 -4.33 27.86
N ALA A 368 22.23 -4.39 27.40
CA ALA A 368 23.22 -3.35 27.64
C ALA A 368 22.83 -2.01 27.00
N VAL A 369 22.33 -2.03 25.75
CA VAL A 369 21.81 -0.83 25.06
C VAL A 369 20.60 -0.28 25.80
N ALA A 370 19.62 -1.13 26.13
CA ALA A 370 18.41 -0.72 26.85
C ALA A 370 18.75 -0.08 28.20
N ARG A 371 19.61 -0.69 29.01
CA ARG A 371 20.03 -0.13 30.30
C ARG A 371 20.67 1.25 30.14
N ALA A 372 21.59 1.41 29.19
CA ALA A 372 22.25 2.69 28.94
C ALA A 372 21.27 3.77 28.47
N SER A 373 20.38 3.45 27.53
CA SER A 373 19.39 4.38 27.00
C SER A 373 18.35 4.79 28.05
N LEU A 374 17.87 3.85 28.87
CA LEU A 374 16.90 4.11 29.93
C LEU A 374 17.49 4.95 31.07
N GLU A 375 18.75 4.71 31.44
CA GLU A 375 19.49 5.55 32.38
C GLU A 375 19.63 6.98 31.83
N GLY A 376 20.08 7.11 30.58
CA GLY A 376 20.21 8.41 29.89
C GLY A 376 18.88 9.15 29.73
N ALA A 377 17.77 8.42 29.62
CA ALA A 377 16.42 8.95 29.52
C ALA A 377 15.73 9.20 30.88
N GLY A 378 16.45 9.01 32.00
CA GLY A 378 16.01 9.37 33.36
C GLY A 378 14.97 8.44 33.98
N VAL A 379 14.88 7.19 33.53
CA VAL A 379 13.94 6.18 34.08
C VAL A 379 14.63 4.93 34.63
N GLY A 380 15.96 4.87 34.57
CA GLY A 380 16.75 3.71 35.01
C GLY A 380 16.56 3.35 36.49
N ASP A 381 16.21 4.30 37.35
CA ASP A 381 15.95 4.08 38.78
C ASP A 381 14.71 3.20 39.06
N ARG A 382 13.78 3.12 38.10
CA ARG A 382 12.54 2.35 38.19
C ARG A 382 12.55 1.08 37.34
N VAL A 383 13.55 0.89 36.49
CA VAL A 383 13.59 -0.21 35.52
C VAL A 383 14.68 -1.22 35.87
N GLU A 384 14.29 -2.49 35.97
CA GLU A 384 15.19 -3.63 36.08
C GLU A 384 15.14 -4.46 34.79
N VAL A 385 16.26 -4.54 34.07
CA VAL A 385 16.39 -5.41 32.88
C VAL A 385 17.05 -6.72 33.29
N ARG A 386 16.31 -7.83 33.24
CA ARG A 386 16.81 -9.19 33.51
C ARG A 386 17.14 -9.89 32.21
N THR A 387 18.39 -10.34 32.06
CA THR A 387 18.82 -11.07 30.87
C THR A 387 18.62 -12.57 31.04
N GLY A 388 18.01 -13.22 30.05
CA GLY A 388 17.86 -14.67 29.98
C GLY A 388 16.65 -15.10 29.15
N PRO A 389 16.46 -16.41 28.90
CA PRO A 389 15.23 -16.91 28.29
C PRO A 389 14.01 -16.45 29.12
N ALA A 390 12.99 -15.93 28.43
CA ALA A 390 11.85 -15.31 29.11
C ALA A 390 11.10 -16.32 30.00
N LEU A 391 10.90 -17.57 29.55
CA LEU A 391 10.24 -18.60 30.38
C LEU A 391 11.03 -18.92 31.65
N ASP A 392 12.36 -19.08 31.54
CA ASP A 392 13.20 -19.37 32.71
C ASP A 392 13.17 -18.21 33.71
N THR A 393 13.17 -16.98 33.20
CA THR A 393 13.14 -15.78 34.04
C THR A 393 11.77 -15.56 34.67
N LEU A 394 10.68 -15.86 33.96
CA LEU A 394 9.33 -15.90 34.52
C LEU A 394 9.19 -16.96 35.62
N ASP A 395 9.69 -18.18 35.37
CA ASP A 395 9.66 -19.26 36.35
C ASP A 395 10.51 -18.90 37.59
N ALA A 396 11.64 -18.20 37.42
CA ALA A 396 12.42 -17.64 38.52
C ALA A 396 11.65 -16.59 39.32
N LEU A 397 10.95 -15.65 38.67
CA LEU A 397 10.11 -14.66 39.36
C LEU A 397 9.00 -15.32 40.18
N VAL A 398 8.38 -16.38 39.66
CA VAL A 398 7.40 -17.18 40.38
C VAL A 398 8.04 -17.87 41.60
N HIS A 399 9.20 -18.48 41.43
CA HIS A 399 9.93 -19.16 42.51
C HIS A 399 10.40 -18.20 43.60
N GLU A 400 10.80 -16.99 43.23
CA GLU A 400 11.18 -15.91 44.14
C GLU A 400 9.99 -15.40 44.99
N GLY A 401 8.75 -15.77 44.65
CA GLY A 401 7.55 -15.27 45.30
C GLY A 401 7.32 -13.78 45.00
N THR A 402 7.67 -13.35 43.78
CA THR A 402 7.55 -11.95 43.36
C THR A 402 6.12 -11.46 43.51
N GLU A 403 5.95 -10.26 44.08
CA GLU A 403 4.63 -9.64 44.17
C GLU A 403 3.98 -9.48 42.78
N PRO A 404 2.66 -9.70 42.65
CA PRO A 404 1.96 -9.61 41.38
C PRO A 404 2.16 -8.27 40.67
N PHE A 405 2.11 -8.30 39.34
CA PHE A 405 2.18 -7.13 38.48
C PHE A 405 0.78 -6.55 38.21
N ASP A 406 0.70 -5.24 38.07
CA ASP A 406 -0.54 -4.52 37.74
C ASP A 406 -0.78 -4.48 36.23
N LEU A 407 0.31 -4.49 35.46
CA LEU A 407 0.29 -4.59 34.01
C LEU A 407 1.41 -5.51 33.52
N VAL A 408 1.11 -6.32 32.50
CA VAL A 408 2.09 -7.14 31.78
C VAL A 408 2.04 -6.79 30.30
N PHE A 409 3.18 -6.48 29.69
CA PHE A 409 3.32 -6.31 28.24
C PHE A 409 4.11 -7.48 27.66
N VAL A 410 3.57 -8.14 26.64
CA VAL A 410 4.18 -9.29 25.99
C VAL A 410 4.47 -8.97 24.53
N ASP A 411 5.74 -8.73 24.22
CA ASP A 411 6.27 -8.58 22.86
C ASP A 411 7.55 -9.42 22.67
N ALA A 412 7.38 -10.73 22.79
CA ALA A 412 8.43 -11.72 22.58
C ALA A 412 8.14 -12.59 21.34
N ASP A 413 8.89 -13.69 21.18
CA ASP A 413 8.63 -14.67 20.14
C ASP A 413 7.20 -15.24 20.24
N LYS A 414 6.59 -15.47 19.09
CA LYS A 414 5.14 -15.73 19.03
C LYS A 414 4.80 -17.22 19.24
N GLN A 415 5.77 -18.11 19.06
CA GLN A 415 5.61 -19.55 19.26
C GLN A 415 5.25 -19.89 20.71
N GLN A 416 5.80 -19.13 21.67
CA GLN A 416 5.66 -19.40 23.10
C GLN A 416 4.61 -18.52 23.79
N LEU A 417 3.85 -17.71 23.05
CA LEU A 417 2.83 -16.78 23.56
C LEU A 417 1.89 -17.40 24.59
N ALA A 418 1.38 -18.59 24.30
CA ALA A 418 0.49 -19.34 25.19
C ALA A 418 1.13 -19.63 26.57
N ALA A 419 2.41 -20.02 26.56
CA ALA A 419 3.17 -20.28 27.77
C ALA A 419 3.52 -18.99 28.52
N TYR A 420 3.91 -17.94 27.80
CA TYR A 420 4.19 -16.62 28.38
C TYR A 420 2.98 -16.06 29.14
N VAL A 421 1.80 -16.11 28.53
CA VAL A 421 0.58 -15.60 29.14
C VAL A 421 0.19 -16.44 30.36
N ASP A 422 0.37 -17.76 30.33
CA ASP A 422 0.08 -18.61 31.49
C ASP A 422 1.00 -18.32 32.70
N ARG A 423 2.29 -18.08 32.45
CA ARG A 423 3.23 -17.63 33.50
C ARG A 423 2.89 -16.22 33.98
N ALA A 424 2.59 -15.31 33.07
CA ALA A 424 2.17 -13.94 33.42
C ALA A 424 0.93 -13.94 34.31
N LEU A 425 -0.06 -14.81 34.04
CA LEU A 425 -1.23 -14.99 34.90
C LEU A 425 -0.89 -15.46 36.31
N SER A 426 0.15 -16.28 36.46
CA SER A 426 0.65 -16.70 37.79
C SER A 426 1.36 -15.58 38.56
N LEU A 427 1.82 -14.55 37.84
CA LEU A 427 2.41 -13.31 38.37
C LEU A 427 1.40 -12.15 38.37
N SER A 428 0.10 -12.43 38.25
CA SER A 428 -0.97 -11.43 38.16
C SER A 428 -1.92 -11.50 39.36
N ARG A 429 -2.72 -10.45 39.53
CA ARG A 429 -3.81 -10.35 40.51
C ARG A 429 -5.12 -9.98 39.81
N PRO A 430 -6.29 -10.13 40.45
CA PRO A 430 -7.53 -9.60 39.91
C PRO A 430 -7.40 -8.11 39.55
N GLY A 431 -7.79 -7.77 38.32
CA GLY A 431 -7.64 -6.45 37.74
C GLY A 431 -6.34 -6.18 36.99
N THR A 432 -5.35 -7.09 37.02
CA THR A 432 -4.13 -6.96 36.19
C THR A 432 -4.50 -6.88 34.70
N LEU A 433 -3.88 -5.96 33.97
CA LEU A 433 -4.03 -5.83 32.52
C LEU A 433 -2.84 -6.49 31.81
N ILE A 434 -3.10 -7.45 30.94
CA ILE A 434 -2.10 -8.06 30.08
C ILE A 434 -2.33 -7.56 28.66
N VAL A 435 -1.30 -6.98 28.05
CA VAL A 435 -1.28 -6.52 26.66
C VAL A 435 -0.32 -7.41 25.88
N VAL A 436 -0.79 -8.02 24.80
CA VAL A 436 -0.01 -8.96 23.99
C VAL A 436 0.08 -8.44 22.57
N ASP A 437 1.28 -8.16 22.08
CA ASP A 437 1.47 -7.50 20.78
C ASP A 437 1.66 -8.49 19.62
N ASN A 438 1.32 -7.99 18.42
CA ASN A 438 1.42 -8.64 17.13
C ASN A 438 0.61 -9.93 17.02
N VAL A 439 -0.65 -9.88 17.45
CA VAL A 439 -1.54 -11.05 17.46
C VAL A 439 -2.41 -11.16 16.21
N VAL A 440 -2.34 -10.22 15.27
CA VAL A 440 -3.16 -10.26 14.03
C VAL A 440 -2.33 -10.70 12.83
N ARG A 441 -1.03 -10.37 12.83
CA ARG A 441 -0.03 -10.90 11.88
C ARG A 441 -0.43 -10.68 10.41
N SER A 442 -0.71 -9.44 10.03
CA SER A 442 -1.17 -9.09 8.67
C SER A 442 -2.43 -9.85 8.25
N GLY A 443 -3.25 -10.29 9.20
CA GLY A 443 -4.45 -11.10 8.96
C GLY A 443 -4.18 -12.59 8.78
N ALA A 444 -2.92 -13.05 8.79
CA ALA A 444 -2.56 -14.45 8.57
C ALA A 444 -3.20 -15.42 9.58
N VAL A 445 -3.59 -14.92 10.77
CA VAL A 445 -4.27 -15.72 11.79
C VAL A 445 -5.63 -16.27 11.36
N VAL A 446 -6.23 -15.82 10.26
CA VAL A 446 -7.49 -16.41 9.75
C VAL A 446 -7.28 -17.75 9.05
N ASP A 447 -6.07 -18.02 8.56
CA ASP A 447 -5.71 -19.26 7.89
C ASP A 447 -5.34 -20.33 8.93
N ALA A 448 -6.14 -21.40 8.98
CA ALA A 448 -5.95 -22.47 9.95
C ALA A 448 -4.70 -23.30 9.70
N ASP A 449 -4.34 -23.47 8.43
CA ASP A 449 -3.25 -24.33 7.98
C ASP A 449 -2.01 -23.51 7.59
N HIS A 450 -1.93 -22.27 8.08
CA HIS A 450 -0.82 -21.37 7.76
C HIS A 450 0.54 -22.01 8.13
N PRO A 451 1.54 -22.02 7.23
CA PRO A 451 2.78 -22.78 7.43
C PRO A 451 3.76 -22.14 8.42
N ASP A 452 3.55 -20.88 8.80
CA ASP A 452 4.40 -20.16 9.75
C ASP A 452 4.07 -20.53 11.21
N GLU A 453 5.02 -21.17 11.90
CA GLU A 453 4.91 -21.55 13.32
C GLU A 453 4.59 -20.37 14.25
N ARG A 454 4.99 -19.15 13.88
CA ARG A 454 4.67 -17.94 14.66
C ARG A 454 3.17 -17.62 14.59
N VAL A 455 2.55 -17.81 13.42
CA VAL A 455 1.10 -17.64 13.23
C VAL A 455 0.35 -18.73 14.00
N GLN A 456 0.85 -19.97 13.96
CA GLN A 456 0.28 -21.07 14.73
C GLN A 456 0.39 -20.85 16.25
N GLY A 457 1.52 -20.30 16.73
CA GLY A 457 1.70 -19.90 18.14
C GLY A 457 0.67 -18.86 18.60
N VAL A 458 0.40 -17.84 17.78
CA VAL A 458 -0.66 -16.84 18.03
C VAL A 458 -2.04 -17.49 18.06
N ARG A 459 -2.36 -18.38 17.12
CA ARG A 459 -3.64 -19.09 17.08
C ARG A 459 -3.84 -20.00 18.30
N ALA A 460 -2.78 -20.68 18.75
CA ALA A 460 -2.80 -21.49 19.97
C ALA A 460 -3.08 -20.62 21.20
N PHE A 461 -2.41 -19.47 21.31
CA PHE A 461 -2.67 -18.46 22.35
C PHE A 461 -4.12 -17.97 22.32
N MET A 462 -4.66 -17.58 21.15
CA MET A 462 -6.05 -17.12 21.03
C MET A 462 -7.05 -18.21 21.47
N THR A 463 -6.79 -19.46 21.09
CA THR A 463 -7.62 -20.61 21.47
C THR A 463 -7.60 -20.86 22.97
N GLN A 464 -6.43 -20.72 23.61
CA GLN A 464 -6.27 -20.84 25.05
C GLN A 464 -7.06 -19.73 25.77
N VAL A 465 -6.82 -18.46 25.40
CA VAL A 465 -7.45 -17.30 26.05
C VAL A 465 -8.97 -17.29 25.88
N ALA A 466 -9.49 -17.68 24.72
CA ALA A 466 -10.93 -17.75 24.48
C ALA A 466 -11.65 -18.75 25.41
N ARG A 467 -10.91 -19.70 26.01
CA ARG A 467 -11.42 -20.73 26.92
C ARG A 467 -10.95 -20.55 28.36
N ASP A 468 -10.08 -19.58 28.64
CA ASP A 468 -9.50 -19.39 29.96
C ASP A 468 -10.45 -18.60 30.87
N PRO A 469 -11.00 -19.21 31.93
CA PRO A 469 -11.97 -18.55 32.80
C PRO A 469 -11.35 -17.44 33.66
N ARG A 470 -10.01 -17.35 33.74
CA ARG A 470 -9.28 -16.38 34.55
C ARG A 470 -9.30 -14.97 33.98
N VAL A 471 -9.68 -14.78 32.71
CA VAL A 471 -9.57 -13.50 32.01
C VAL A 471 -10.86 -13.08 31.28
N ASP A 472 -11.07 -11.77 31.20
CA ASP A 472 -11.88 -11.13 30.17
C ASP A 472 -10.95 -10.66 29.05
N ALA A 473 -11.18 -11.06 27.80
CA ALA A 473 -10.23 -10.80 26.71
C ALA A 473 -10.89 -10.24 25.45
N THR A 474 -10.14 -9.42 24.73
CA THR A 474 -10.47 -8.95 23.38
C THR A 474 -9.22 -8.77 22.53
N VAL A 475 -9.38 -8.68 21.21
CA VAL A 475 -8.31 -8.40 20.25
C VAL A 475 -8.71 -7.19 19.43
N LEU A 476 -7.80 -6.23 19.31
CA LEU A 476 -7.97 -5.03 18.50
C LEU A 476 -6.96 -5.06 17.36
N GLN A 477 -7.48 -4.92 16.15
CA GLN A 477 -6.66 -4.78 14.94
C GLN A 477 -6.23 -3.32 14.78
N THR A 478 -5.02 -3.11 14.26
CA THR A 478 -4.44 -1.79 14.00
C THR A 478 -3.81 -1.74 12.61
N VAL A 479 -3.91 -0.58 11.97
CA VAL A 479 -3.14 -0.24 10.76
C VAL A 479 -2.36 1.03 11.03
N GLY A 480 -1.08 1.08 10.65
CA GLY A 480 -0.20 2.22 10.92
C GLY A 480 1.09 2.18 10.12
N VAL A 481 2.06 3.02 10.49
CA VAL A 481 3.42 3.07 9.89
C VAL A 481 4.15 1.73 9.92
N LYS A 482 3.83 0.87 10.89
CA LYS A 482 4.40 -0.48 11.02
C LYS A 482 3.56 -1.57 10.30
N GLY A 483 2.56 -1.19 9.52
CA GLY A 483 1.72 -2.10 8.71
C GLY A 483 0.40 -2.48 9.38
N TYR A 484 -0.17 -3.62 8.96
CA TYR A 484 -1.41 -4.18 9.50
C TYR A 484 -1.11 -5.27 10.54
N ASP A 485 -1.47 -5.01 11.79
CA ASP A 485 -1.36 -5.99 12.87
C ASP A 485 -2.44 -5.73 13.94
N GLY A 486 -2.13 -5.93 15.22
CA GLY A 486 -3.00 -5.68 16.35
C GLY A 486 -2.47 -6.31 17.64
N PHE A 487 -3.16 -6.04 18.74
CA PHE A 487 -2.81 -6.53 20.07
C PHE A 487 -4.02 -7.12 20.78
N ALA A 488 -3.78 -8.05 21.70
CA ALA A 488 -4.79 -8.56 22.62
C ALA A 488 -4.76 -7.77 23.93
N LEU A 489 -5.94 -7.50 24.49
CA LEU A 489 -6.12 -6.96 25.83
C LEU A 489 -6.81 -8.02 26.69
N LEU A 490 -6.19 -8.39 27.80
CA LEU A 490 -6.73 -9.33 28.76
C LEU A 490 -6.79 -8.67 30.14
N ARG A 491 -7.95 -8.69 30.77
CA ARG A 491 -8.13 -8.27 32.16
C ARG A 491 -8.31 -9.52 33.02
N VAL A 492 -7.44 -9.69 34.01
CA VAL A 492 -7.56 -10.78 34.99
C VAL A 492 -8.79 -10.54 35.88
N ARG A 493 -9.62 -11.58 36.04
CA ARG A 493 -10.89 -11.50 36.79
C ARG A 493 -10.71 -11.45 38.29
#